data_AF-A0A1K1SUY4-F1
#
_entry.id   AF-A0A1K1SUY4-F1
#
_cell.length_a   1.000
_cell.length_b   1.000
_cell.length_c   1.000
_cell.angle_alpha   90.00
_cell.angle_beta   90.00
_cell.angle_gamma   90.00
#
_symmetry.space_group_name_H-M   'P 1'
#
loop_
_entity.id
_entity.type
_entity.pdbx_description
1 polymer ?
#
loop_
_entity_poly.entity_id
_entity_poly.type
_entity_poly.pdbx_seq_one_letter_code
_entity_poly.pdbx_strand_id
1 'polypeptide(L)'
;MSGATQTIDVLVNVDADYLLAHPNDVGGAIAMLVTRSAVDSHATGNTGEGGNELWFDVNPGDIIRWRATTLSRNFDRIALIKNVLIGDPHQGGDYKGTISTPQSFNIPGIPVPYLDNGAPGGIAKTDVTYTIWQSTALSPGKLWYQIVFVLLDRNLNQIGPTNTWDPYITVN
;
A
#
# COMPACT_ATOMS: atom_id res chain seq x y z
N MET A 1 23.09 -11.42 -12.62
CA MET A 1 22.15 -10.94 -11.59
C MET A 1 21.11 -12.02 -11.38
N SER A 2 20.81 -12.38 -10.13
CA SER A 2 19.93 -13.51 -9.79
C SER A 2 18.52 -13.28 -10.36
N GLY A 3 18.13 -14.06 -11.37
CA GLY A 3 16.89 -13.91 -12.13
C GLY A 3 15.65 -14.50 -11.44
N ALA A 4 15.47 -14.20 -10.15
CA ALA A 4 14.28 -14.63 -9.41
C ALA A 4 13.32 -13.44 -9.26
N THR A 5 12.09 -13.60 -9.75
CA THR A 5 10.97 -12.68 -9.50
C THR A 5 10.84 -12.41 -8.00
N GLN A 6 10.89 -11.14 -7.61
CA GLN A 6 10.66 -10.72 -6.23
C GLN A 6 9.23 -10.23 -6.04
N THR A 7 8.76 -10.26 -4.79
CA THR A 7 7.53 -9.59 -4.40
C THR A 7 7.87 -8.41 -3.51
N ILE A 8 7.43 -7.22 -3.90
CA ILE A 8 7.55 -5.99 -3.14
C ILE A 8 6.18 -5.69 -2.53
N ASP A 9 6.08 -5.82 -1.21
CA ASP A 9 4.90 -5.41 -0.46
C ASP A 9 5.01 -3.93 -0.09
N VAL A 10 4.02 -3.15 -0.50
CA VAL A 10 3.81 -1.74 -0.19
C VAL A 10 2.68 -1.65 0.83
N LEU A 11 3.01 -1.23 2.05
CA LEU A 11 2.05 -0.96 3.11
C LEU A 11 1.75 0.54 3.15
N VAL A 12 0.49 0.90 2.89
CA VAL A 12 -0.05 2.25 3.05
C VAL A 12 -0.62 2.36 4.46
N ASN A 13 0.05 3.08 5.34
CA ASN A 13 -0.45 3.37 6.68
C ASN A 13 -1.19 4.71 6.68
N VAL A 14 -2.40 4.73 7.25
CA VAL A 14 -3.28 5.91 7.27
C VAL A 14 -3.58 6.32 8.70
N ASP A 15 -3.23 7.55 9.06
CA ASP A 15 -3.77 8.21 10.26
C ASP A 15 -5.22 8.64 9.98
N ALA A 16 -6.14 7.73 10.29
CA ALA A 16 -7.56 7.92 10.00
C ALA A 16 -8.17 9.08 10.81
N ASP A 17 -7.76 9.28 12.05
CA ASP A 17 -8.31 10.36 12.88
C ASP A 17 -7.80 11.72 12.42
N TYR A 18 -6.52 11.82 12.05
CA TYR A 18 -5.99 13.03 11.41
C TYR A 18 -6.74 13.36 10.12
N LEU A 19 -6.93 12.36 9.24
CA LEU A 19 -7.59 12.57 7.94
C LEU A 19 -9.06 12.98 8.09
N LEU A 20 -9.76 12.42 9.08
CA LEU A 20 -11.14 12.83 9.37
C LEU A 20 -11.23 14.27 9.87
N ALA A 21 -10.23 14.73 10.64
CA ALA A 21 -10.13 16.11 11.09
C ALA A 21 -9.64 17.07 9.98
N HIS A 22 -8.84 16.59 9.03
CA HIS A 22 -8.22 17.35 7.95
C HIS A 22 -8.49 16.70 6.59
N PRO A 23 -9.75 16.68 6.10
CA PRO A 23 -10.15 15.88 4.93
C PRO A 23 -9.49 16.30 3.61
N ASN A 24 -8.82 17.45 3.57
CA ASN A 24 -8.10 17.95 2.40
C ASN A 24 -6.59 17.68 2.46
N ASP A 25 -6.07 17.10 3.55
CA ASP A 25 -4.66 16.80 3.75
C ASP A 25 -4.42 15.29 3.81
N VAL A 26 -4.66 14.62 2.68
CA VAL A 26 -4.43 13.19 2.52
C VAL A 26 -2.94 12.85 2.72
N GLY A 27 -2.04 13.73 2.26
CA GLY A 27 -0.60 13.53 2.36
C GLY A 27 -0.08 13.55 3.79
N GLY A 28 -0.59 14.45 4.64
CA GLY A 28 -0.26 14.49 6.06
C GLY A 28 -0.76 13.27 6.85
N ALA A 29 -1.74 12.54 6.30
CA ALA A 29 -2.31 11.35 6.91
C ALA A 29 -1.64 10.04 6.47
N ILE A 30 -0.76 10.05 5.46
CA ILE A 30 -0.23 8.83 4.84
C ILE A 30 1.25 8.66 5.15
N ALA A 31 1.61 7.45 5.56
CA ALA A 31 2.99 6.97 5.59
C ALA A 31 3.07 5.65 4.82
N MET A 32 3.94 5.56 3.82
CA MET A 32 4.12 4.34 3.05
C MET A 32 5.42 3.62 3.40
N LEU A 33 5.35 2.29 3.41
CA LEU A 33 6.44 1.42 3.81
C LEU A 33 6.62 0.31 2.78
N VAL A 34 7.87 0.00 2.48
CA VAL A 34 8.31 -1.18 1.72
C VAL A 34 9.45 -1.84 2.46
N THR A 35 9.89 -3.01 2.00
CA THR A 35 11.16 -3.57 2.47
C THR A 35 12.29 -2.57 2.26
N ARG A 36 13.08 -2.29 3.31
CA ARG A 36 14.18 -1.30 3.28
C ARG A 36 15.11 -1.38 2.08
N SER A 37 15.42 -2.60 1.61
CA SER A 37 16.30 -2.81 0.46
C SER A 37 15.69 -2.40 -0.89
N ALA A 38 14.38 -2.17 -0.94
CA ALA A 38 13.67 -1.74 -2.13
C ALA A 38 13.53 -0.21 -2.20
N VAL A 39 13.82 0.53 -1.14
CA VAL A 39 13.78 2.01 -1.16
C VAL A 39 14.83 2.52 -2.14
N ASP A 40 14.45 3.41 -3.04
CA ASP A 40 15.36 4.01 -4.04
C ASP A 40 16.53 4.70 -3.32
N SER A 41 17.75 4.43 -3.77
CA SER A 41 18.97 4.99 -3.17
C SER A 41 19.06 6.53 -3.20
N HIS A 42 18.26 7.19 -4.05
CA HIS A 42 18.16 8.64 -4.15
C HIS A 42 16.98 9.22 -3.35
N ALA A 43 16.17 8.37 -2.72
CA ALA A 43 15.04 8.80 -1.91
C ALA A 43 15.52 9.53 -0.65
N THR A 44 14.94 10.70 -0.37
CA THR A 44 15.26 11.51 0.82
C THR A 44 14.01 12.21 1.33
N GLY A 45 13.91 12.42 2.66
CA GLY A 45 12.74 13.07 3.26
C GLY A 45 11.43 12.35 2.93
N ASN A 46 10.47 13.07 2.34
CA ASN A 46 9.12 12.56 2.03
C ASN A 46 9.07 11.47 0.93
N THR A 47 10.15 11.29 0.17
CA THR A 47 10.25 10.20 -0.82
C THR A 47 10.89 8.94 -0.25
N GLY A 48 11.46 8.99 0.96
CA GLY A 48 12.06 7.85 1.65
C GLY A 48 11.05 6.93 2.35
N GLU A 49 11.55 5.91 3.03
CA GLU A 49 10.73 5.02 3.87
C GLU A 49 9.95 5.81 4.93
N GLY A 50 8.64 5.57 5.02
CA GLY A 50 7.76 6.28 5.95
C GLY A 50 7.30 7.65 5.47
N GLY A 51 7.77 8.11 4.30
CA GLY A 51 7.25 9.28 3.62
C GLY A 51 5.94 8.99 2.88
N ASN A 52 5.29 10.06 2.41
CA ASN A 52 4.02 9.99 1.70
C ASN A 52 4.20 9.83 0.18
N GLU A 53 5.38 10.00 -0.40
CA GLU A 53 5.60 9.83 -1.86
C GLU A 53 6.35 8.55 -2.23
N LEU A 54 6.97 7.88 -1.23
CA LEU A 54 7.81 6.67 -1.26
C LEU A 54 8.29 6.23 -2.65
N TRP A 55 9.58 6.43 -2.91
CA TRP A 55 10.23 5.91 -4.11
C TRP A 55 10.86 4.55 -3.81
N PHE A 56 10.52 3.58 -4.62
CA PHE A 56 11.07 2.23 -4.52
C PHE A 56 11.34 1.66 -5.90
N ASP A 57 12.37 0.81 -5.92
CA ASP A 57 12.97 0.23 -7.10
C ASP A 57 12.46 -1.19 -7.34
N VAL A 58 12.04 -1.46 -8.57
CA VAL A 58 11.60 -2.80 -9.01
C VAL A 58 12.23 -3.14 -10.36
N ASN A 59 12.43 -4.43 -10.63
CA ASN A 59 12.89 -4.91 -11.93
C ASN A 59 11.72 -5.42 -12.77
N PRO A 60 11.81 -5.39 -14.11
CA PRO A 60 10.84 -6.07 -14.97
C PRO A 60 10.62 -7.54 -14.55
N GLY A 61 9.37 -7.91 -14.34
CA GLY A 61 8.95 -9.22 -13.86
C GLY A 61 8.70 -9.31 -12.35
N ASP A 62 9.08 -8.30 -11.56
CA ASP A 62 8.77 -8.25 -10.12
C ASP A 62 7.27 -8.01 -9.89
N ILE A 63 6.77 -8.51 -8.76
CA ILE A 63 5.38 -8.37 -8.32
C ILE A 63 5.29 -7.26 -7.29
N ILE A 64 4.39 -6.31 -7.50
CA ILE A 64 4.11 -5.23 -6.55
C ILE A 64 2.77 -5.53 -5.88
N ARG A 65 2.70 -5.41 -4.56
CA ARG A 65 1.49 -5.65 -3.78
C ARG A 65 1.17 -4.48 -2.88
N TRP A 66 -0.01 -3.90 -2.99
CA TRP A 66 -0.49 -2.84 -2.10
C TRP A 66 -1.49 -3.37 -1.08
N ARG A 67 -1.33 -2.86 0.13
CA ARG A 67 -2.19 -3.12 1.28
C ARG A 67 -2.34 -1.82 2.05
N ALA A 68 -3.50 -1.60 2.67
CA ALA A 68 -3.69 -0.46 3.56
C ALA A 68 -4.05 -0.90 4.97
N THR A 69 -3.60 -0.12 5.95
CA THR A 69 -4.00 -0.25 7.33
C THR A 69 -4.00 1.12 8.00
N THR A 70 -4.72 1.25 9.09
CA THR A 70 -4.62 2.42 9.97
C THR A 70 -3.55 2.22 11.04
N LEU A 71 -3.17 3.29 11.75
CA LEU A 71 -2.25 3.20 12.90
C LEU A 71 -2.72 2.21 13.98
N SER A 72 -4.03 1.99 14.09
CA SER A 72 -4.66 1.01 14.98
C SER A 72 -4.82 -0.37 14.35
N ARG A 73 -4.15 -0.66 13.22
CA ARG A 73 -4.26 -1.93 12.48
C ARG A 73 -5.67 -2.28 12.04
N ASN A 74 -6.48 -1.28 11.69
CA ASN A 74 -7.88 -1.42 11.28
C ASN A 74 -8.83 -1.90 12.40
N PHE A 75 -8.52 -1.71 13.68
CA PHE A 75 -9.40 -2.18 14.78
C PHE A 75 -10.60 -1.25 15.08
N ASP A 76 -10.43 0.07 14.97
CA ASP A 76 -11.47 1.06 15.27
C ASP A 76 -11.91 1.86 14.04
N ARG A 77 -10.94 2.26 13.23
CA ARG A 77 -11.04 2.90 11.92
C ARG A 77 -10.34 2.00 10.94
N ILE A 78 -11.00 1.69 9.83
CA ILE A 78 -10.51 0.76 8.82
C ILE A 78 -10.15 1.54 7.57
N ALA A 79 -8.92 1.41 7.09
CA ALA A 79 -8.52 1.87 5.76
C ALA A 79 -8.65 0.72 4.76
N LEU A 80 -9.41 0.93 3.68
CA LEU A 80 -9.61 -0.07 2.63
C LEU A 80 -9.34 0.52 1.24
N ILE A 81 -8.38 -0.08 0.52
CA ILE A 81 -8.11 0.26 -0.88
C ILE A 81 -9.25 -0.24 -1.75
N LYS A 82 -9.89 0.69 -2.47
CA LYS A 82 -10.96 0.44 -3.44
C LYS A 82 -10.45 0.32 -4.86
N ASN A 83 -9.33 0.96 -5.18
CA ASN A 83 -8.69 0.86 -6.48
C ASN A 83 -7.21 1.25 -6.44
N VAL A 84 -6.43 0.75 -7.39
CA VAL A 84 -5.09 1.24 -7.71
C VAL A 84 -5.05 1.52 -9.21
N LEU A 85 -4.94 2.79 -9.58
CA LEU A 85 -4.94 3.28 -10.96
C LEU A 85 -3.51 3.59 -11.39
N ILE A 86 -3.16 3.22 -12.62
CA ILE A 86 -1.88 3.61 -13.20
C ILE A 86 -2.05 5.02 -13.77
N GLY A 87 -1.08 5.88 -13.49
CA GLY A 87 -1.03 7.22 -14.05
C GLY A 87 -0.83 7.24 -15.55
N ASP A 88 -1.35 8.26 -16.23
CA ASP A 88 -1.10 8.46 -17.66
C ASP A 88 0.38 8.86 -17.87
N PRO A 89 1.19 8.04 -18.58
CA PRO A 89 2.59 8.35 -18.86
C PRO A 89 2.77 9.60 -19.74
N HIS A 90 1.71 10.09 -20.38
CA HIS A 90 1.73 11.29 -21.22
C HIS A 90 1.37 12.59 -20.48
N GLN A 91 0.99 12.52 -19.19
CA GLN A 91 0.56 13.69 -18.40
C GLN A 91 1.59 14.13 -17.35
N GLY A 92 2.78 14.59 -17.78
CA GLY A 92 3.63 15.41 -16.92
C GLY A 92 5.09 14.98 -16.71
N GLY A 93 5.69 14.21 -17.62
CA GLY A 93 7.12 13.87 -17.57
C GLY A 93 7.49 12.66 -18.43
N ASP A 94 8.78 12.31 -18.50
CA ASP A 94 9.27 11.12 -19.22
C ASP A 94 9.06 9.85 -18.37
N TYR A 95 7.79 9.52 -18.10
CA TYR A 95 7.38 8.36 -17.29
C TYR A 95 7.25 7.10 -18.16
N LYS A 96 8.38 6.54 -18.58
CA LYS A 96 8.43 5.36 -19.48
C LYS A 96 8.18 4.02 -18.77
N GLY A 97 8.11 4.04 -17.44
CA GLY A 97 7.85 2.84 -16.65
C GLY A 97 6.43 2.34 -16.85
N THR A 98 6.25 1.02 -16.88
CA THR A 98 4.90 0.44 -16.95
C THR A 98 4.77 -0.75 -16.01
N ILE A 99 3.56 -0.92 -15.50
CA ILE A 99 3.13 -2.07 -14.71
C ILE A 99 1.84 -2.63 -15.32
N SER A 100 1.52 -3.90 -15.07
CA SER A 100 0.23 -4.46 -15.48
C SER A 100 -0.92 -3.81 -14.72
N THR A 101 -2.14 -3.82 -15.28
CA THR A 101 -3.31 -3.29 -14.58
C THR A 101 -3.45 -3.93 -13.19
N PRO A 102 -3.42 -3.16 -12.10
CA PRO A 102 -3.55 -3.71 -10.76
C PRO A 102 -4.87 -4.46 -10.58
N GLN A 103 -4.81 -5.63 -9.95
CA GLN A 103 -5.97 -6.46 -9.66
C GLN A 103 -6.06 -6.78 -8.17
N SER A 104 -7.29 -6.82 -7.64
CA SER A 104 -7.54 -7.21 -6.25
C SER A 104 -7.70 -8.74 -6.12
N PHE A 105 -7.09 -9.32 -5.10
CA PHE A 105 -7.21 -10.73 -4.74
C PHE A 105 -7.67 -10.86 -3.30
N ASN A 106 -8.67 -11.72 -3.05
CA ASN A 106 -9.10 -12.09 -1.71
C ASN A 106 -8.44 -13.40 -1.30
N ILE A 107 -7.70 -13.38 -0.20
CA ILE A 107 -6.98 -14.54 0.33
C ILE A 107 -7.66 -14.97 1.63
N PRO A 108 -8.42 -16.09 1.64
CA PRO A 108 -9.06 -16.61 2.84
C PRO A 108 -8.06 -17.33 3.75
N GLY A 109 -8.43 -17.55 5.01
CA GLY A 109 -7.67 -18.41 5.93
C GLY A 109 -6.39 -17.78 6.49
N ILE A 110 -6.28 -16.45 6.45
CA ILE A 110 -5.09 -15.74 6.94
C ILE A 110 -5.16 -15.64 8.47
N PRO A 111 -4.16 -16.14 9.21
CA PRO A 111 -4.19 -16.14 10.67
C PRO A 111 -3.86 -14.74 11.22
N VAL A 112 -4.75 -14.19 12.05
CA VAL A 112 -4.47 -13.01 12.88
C VAL A 112 -4.21 -13.50 14.31
N PRO A 113 -2.96 -13.40 14.83
CA PRO A 113 -2.64 -13.89 16.15
C PRO A 113 -3.08 -12.91 17.25
N TYR A 114 -3.45 -13.45 18.41
CA TYR A 114 -3.67 -12.71 19.65
C TYR A 114 -3.14 -13.50 20.84
N LEU A 115 -2.83 -12.81 21.94
CA LEU A 115 -2.37 -13.45 23.17
C LEU A 115 -3.55 -14.07 23.91
N ASP A 116 -3.40 -15.33 24.31
CA ASP A 116 -4.39 -16.09 25.07
C ASP A 116 -3.67 -17.03 26.05
N ASN A 117 -3.84 -16.78 27.35
CA ASN A 117 -3.21 -17.56 28.42
C ASN A 117 -3.66 -19.03 28.44
N GLY A 118 -4.82 -19.36 27.86
CA GLY A 118 -5.32 -20.73 27.76
C GLY A 118 -4.79 -21.50 26.55
N ALA A 119 -4.16 -20.82 25.59
CA ALA A 119 -3.66 -21.43 24.38
C ALA A 119 -2.26 -22.05 24.57
N PRO A 120 -1.91 -23.12 23.84
CA PRO A 120 -0.55 -23.65 23.82
C PRO A 120 0.46 -22.56 23.46
N GLY A 121 1.41 -22.29 24.35
CA GLY A 121 2.41 -21.24 24.15
C GLY A 121 1.87 -19.81 24.28
N GLY A 122 0.66 -19.61 24.81
CA GLY A 122 0.09 -18.30 25.09
C GLY A 122 -0.43 -17.54 23.85
N ILE A 123 -0.51 -18.20 22.69
CA ILE A 123 -0.86 -17.57 21.41
C ILE A 123 -2.02 -18.33 20.77
N ALA A 124 -3.11 -17.62 20.51
CA ALA A 124 -4.24 -18.09 19.73
C ALA A 124 -4.36 -17.31 18.41
N LYS A 125 -5.28 -17.73 17.54
CA LYS A 125 -5.52 -17.06 16.25
C LYS A 125 -6.99 -17.03 15.87
N THR A 126 -7.33 -16.10 14.99
CA THR A 126 -8.58 -16.09 14.22
C THR A 126 -8.23 -15.99 12.75
N ASP A 127 -8.87 -16.81 11.92
CA ASP A 127 -8.65 -16.78 10.47
C ASP A 127 -9.57 -15.74 9.82
N VAL A 128 -8.99 -14.91 8.94
CA VAL A 128 -9.70 -13.85 8.22
C VAL A 128 -9.48 -13.96 6.72
N THR A 129 -10.34 -13.29 5.95
CA THR A 129 -10.10 -13.02 4.52
C THR A 129 -9.41 -11.68 4.39
N TYR A 130 -8.28 -11.65 3.67
CA TYR A 130 -7.51 -10.44 3.43
C TYR A 130 -7.48 -10.09 1.95
N THR A 131 -7.71 -8.81 1.62
CA THR A 131 -7.62 -8.32 0.24
C THR A 131 -6.26 -7.70 -0.02
N ILE A 132 -5.60 -8.11 -1.11
CA ILE A 132 -4.39 -7.47 -1.62
C ILE A 132 -4.65 -6.90 -3.02
N TRP A 133 -4.04 -5.77 -3.35
CA TRP A 133 -3.94 -5.30 -4.73
C TRP A 133 -2.59 -5.72 -5.26
N GLN A 134 -2.52 -6.24 -6.49
CA GLN A 134 -1.28 -6.74 -7.07
C GLN A 134 -1.12 -6.29 -8.52
N SER A 135 0.12 -6.01 -8.91
CA SER A 135 0.54 -5.77 -10.29
C SER A 135 1.92 -6.39 -10.55
N THR A 136 2.34 -6.42 -11.82
CA THR A 136 3.65 -6.88 -12.29
C THR A 136 4.38 -5.72 -12.95
N ALA A 137 5.64 -5.47 -12.60
CA ALA A 137 6.51 -4.53 -13.31
C ALA A 137 6.82 -5.04 -14.73
N LEU A 138 6.64 -4.19 -15.74
CA LEU A 138 6.75 -4.59 -17.16
C LEU A 138 7.92 -3.92 -17.87
N SER A 139 7.99 -2.59 -17.87
CA SER A 139 9.07 -1.83 -18.53
C SER A 139 9.78 -0.89 -17.58
N PRO A 140 11.10 -0.70 -17.76
CA PRO A 140 11.88 0.24 -16.96
C PRO A 140 11.45 1.69 -17.20
N GLY A 141 11.69 2.52 -16.20
CA GLY A 141 11.35 3.94 -16.15
C GLY A 141 10.52 4.30 -14.91
N LYS A 142 10.43 5.60 -14.64
CA LYS A 142 9.55 6.12 -13.60
C LYS A 142 8.09 6.01 -14.03
N LEU A 143 7.19 5.75 -13.10
CA LEU A 143 5.74 5.85 -13.28
C LEU A 143 5.10 6.43 -12.02
N TRP A 144 3.91 6.99 -12.16
CA TRP A 144 3.09 7.39 -11.02
C TRP A 144 1.83 6.55 -11.00
N TYR A 145 1.24 6.39 -9.83
CA TYR A 145 0.01 5.62 -9.65
C TYR A 145 -0.84 6.29 -8.58
N GLN A 146 -2.12 5.96 -8.58
CA GLN A 146 -3.11 6.56 -7.71
C GLN A 146 -3.78 5.47 -6.88
N ILE A 147 -3.75 5.61 -5.56
CA ILE A 147 -4.43 4.73 -4.61
C ILE A 147 -5.75 5.39 -4.23
N VAL A 148 -6.85 4.75 -4.56
CA VAL A 148 -8.20 5.16 -4.14
C VAL A 148 -8.61 4.32 -2.95
N PHE A 149 -8.93 4.96 -1.82
CA PHE A 149 -9.28 4.25 -0.59
C PHE A 149 -10.41 4.95 0.16
N VAL A 150 -11.04 4.20 1.06
CA VAL A 150 -12.09 4.71 1.96
C VAL A 150 -11.70 4.44 3.41
N LEU A 151 -12.22 5.26 4.31
CA LEU A 151 -12.22 4.97 5.74
C LEU A 151 -13.57 4.40 6.12
N LEU A 152 -13.58 3.35 6.94
CA LEU A 152 -14.79 2.72 7.46
C LEU A 152 -14.77 2.69 9.00
N ASP A 153 -15.95 2.67 9.61
CA ASP A 153 -16.10 2.31 11.01
C ASP A 153 -16.09 0.78 11.22
N ARG A 154 -16.17 0.34 12.47
CA ARG A 154 -16.20 -1.08 12.85
C ARG A 154 -17.41 -1.86 12.29
N ASN A 155 -18.45 -1.16 11.86
CA ASN A 155 -19.65 -1.74 11.25
C ASN A 155 -19.58 -1.71 9.72
N LEU A 156 -18.43 -1.34 9.14
CA LEU A 156 -18.18 -1.19 7.71
C LEU A 156 -18.97 -0.05 7.04
N ASN A 157 -19.47 0.91 7.83
CA ASN A 157 -20.02 2.13 7.26
C ASN A 157 -18.87 3.05 6.86
N GLN A 158 -18.95 3.63 5.66
CA GLN A 158 -17.98 4.63 5.24
C GLN A 158 -18.08 5.88 6.12
N ILE A 159 -16.93 6.35 6.57
CA ILE A 159 -16.76 7.57 7.36
C ILE A 159 -15.89 8.53 6.56
N GLY A 160 -16.40 9.73 6.29
CA GLY A 160 -15.73 10.68 5.41
C GLY A 160 -15.83 10.34 3.91
N PRO A 161 -15.15 11.14 3.06
CA PRO A 161 -15.17 10.97 1.62
C PRO A 161 -14.33 9.77 1.16
N THR A 162 -14.48 9.41 -0.12
CA THR A 162 -13.47 8.61 -0.81
C THR A 162 -12.21 9.44 -0.97
N ASN A 163 -11.07 8.89 -0.55
CA ASN A 163 -9.78 9.54 -0.61
C ASN A 163 -8.96 9.01 -1.77
N THR A 164 -8.01 9.83 -2.21
CA THR A 164 -7.17 9.55 -3.37
C THR A 164 -5.76 10.05 -3.06
N TRP A 165 -4.77 9.21 -3.32
CA TRP A 165 -3.37 9.52 -3.04
C TRP A 165 -2.46 9.09 -4.19
N ASP A 166 -1.54 9.97 -4.60
CA ASP A 166 -0.77 9.86 -5.85
C ASP A 166 0.75 9.72 -5.61
N PRO A 167 1.23 8.54 -5.20
CA PRO A 167 2.67 8.26 -5.07
C PRO A 167 3.38 7.92 -6.40
N TYR A 168 4.72 7.82 -6.35
CA TYR A 168 5.59 7.51 -7.49
C TYR A 168 6.32 6.16 -7.32
N ILE A 169 6.60 5.44 -8.43
CA ILE A 169 7.45 4.23 -8.47
C ILE A 169 8.55 4.44 -9.52
N THR A 170 9.77 3.96 -9.25
CA THR A 170 10.83 3.86 -10.26
C THR A 170 11.03 2.39 -10.64
N VAL A 171 10.88 2.04 -11.91
CA VAL A 171 11.28 0.71 -12.44
C VAL A 171 12.68 0.86 -13.01
N ASN A 172 13.63 0.03 -12.57
CA ASN A 172 15.03 0.07 -13.01
C ASN A 172 15.29 -0.82 -14.24
#